data_AF-F6FJ67-F1
#
_entry.id   AF-F6FJ67-F1
#
_cell.length_a   1.000
_cell.length_b   1.000
_cell.length_c   1.000
_cell.angle_alpha   90.00
_cell.angle_beta   90.00
_cell.angle_gamma   90.00
#
_symmetry.space_group_name_H-M   'P 1'
#
loop_
_entity.id
_entity.type
_entity.pdbx_description
1 polymer ?
#
loop_
_entity_poly.entity_id
_entity_poly.type
_entity_poly.pdbx_seq_one_letter_code
_entity_poly.pdbx_strand_id
1 'polypeptide(L)'
;MTKSALVYTAAGATAASGAGVGGYMYATRETISKEQKKKSISEVLAEAGKKVLSTVAGSSNPDEEEWKKRQKAYGTATNEELITDVGASGGESTLNKSESVDIEKLKKWCKKHSSSEFTVAADATYRKVLKWCTREAQ
;
A
#
# COMPACT_ATOMS: atom_id res chain seq x y z
N MET A 1 45.95 -10.30 31.30
CA MET A 1 45.62 -10.96 32.59
C MET A 1 45.05 -9.86 33.46
N THR A 2 43.80 -9.86 33.95
CA THR A 2 43.24 -10.81 34.90
C THR A 2 41.70 -10.62 34.98
N LYS A 3 40.96 -11.71 34.77
CA LYS A 3 39.73 -12.17 35.46
C LYS A 3 38.60 -11.17 35.78
N SER A 4 37.50 -11.32 35.06
CA SER A 4 36.13 -10.90 35.43
C SER A 4 35.71 -11.52 36.78
N ALA A 5 35.12 -10.71 37.65
CA ALA A 5 34.36 -11.18 38.80
C ALA A 5 32.93 -10.64 38.70
N LEU A 6 31.99 -11.57 38.59
CA LEU A 6 30.55 -11.40 38.57
C LEU A 6 30.10 -11.21 40.03
N VAL A 7 29.39 -10.13 40.34
CA VAL A 7 28.73 -9.97 41.65
C VAL A 7 27.25 -9.69 41.39
N TYR A 8 26.43 -10.71 41.66
CA TYR A 8 24.99 -10.57 41.84
C TYR A 8 24.74 -10.01 43.25
N THR A 9 24.03 -8.90 43.33
CA THR A 9 23.32 -8.52 44.57
C THR A 9 21.90 -8.11 44.21
N ALA A 10 20.97 -9.00 44.49
CA ALA A 10 19.56 -8.66 44.63
C ALA A 10 19.40 -7.86 45.93
N ALA A 11 18.84 -6.67 45.84
CA ALA A 11 18.31 -5.94 46.97
C ALA A 11 17.00 -5.29 46.51
N GLY A 12 15.89 -5.93 46.86
CA GLY A 12 14.58 -5.30 46.79
C GLY A 12 14.58 -4.09 47.71
N ALA A 13 14.13 -2.94 47.19
CA ALA A 13 13.92 -1.74 47.98
C ALA A 13 12.42 -1.42 48.00
N THR A 14 11.95 -1.36 49.22
CA THR A 14 10.60 -1.11 49.73
C THR A 14 9.96 0.16 49.18
N ALA A 15 8.67 0.07 48.86
CA ALA A 15 7.81 1.21 48.58
C ALA A 15 7.65 2.09 49.84
N ALA A 16 8.11 3.35 49.76
CA ALA A 16 7.81 4.38 50.74
C ALA A 16 6.79 5.35 50.14
N SER A 17 5.57 5.31 50.68
CA SER A 17 4.50 6.27 50.44
C SER A 17 4.85 7.61 51.10
N GLY A 18 4.92 8.68 50.31
CA GLY A 18 5.08 10.06 50.82
C GLY A 18 4.91 11.09 49.71
N ALA A 19 3.98 12.03 49.92
CA ALA A 19 3.55 13.05 48.96
C ALA A 19 4.63 14.11 48.68
N GLY A 20 4.75 14.56 47.43
CA GLY A 20 5.66 15.66 47.07
C GLY A 20 5.73 15.96 45.57
N VAL A 21 5.21 17.12 45.23
CA VAL A 21 5.19 17.87 43.96
C VAL A 21 6.44 17.75 43.07
N GLY A 22 6.22 17.58 41.76
CA GLY A 22 7.12 18.06 40.71
C GLY A 22 8.20 17.09 40.21
N GLY A 23 7.89 16.31 39.16
CA GLY A 23 8.87 15.49 38.45
C GLY A 23 8.56 15.42 36.96
N TYR A 24 9.41 16.06 36.16
CA TYR A 24 9.39 15.99 34.70
C TYR A 24 9.51 14.55 34.19
N MET A 25 8.90 14.34 33.03
CA MET A 25 8.74 13.07 32.33
C MET A 25 10.03 12.27 32.16
N TYR A 26 9.92 10.95 32.29
CA TYR A 26 10.33 10.05 31.22
C TYR A 26 9.21 9.03 31.02
N ALA A 27 8.21 9.43 30.23
CA ALA A 27 7.35 8.45 29.59
C ALA A 27 8.28 7.55 28.77
N THR A 28 8.38 6.30 29.20
CA THR A 28 9.03 5.22 28.48
C THR A 28 8.38 5.11 27.11
N ARG A 29 9.04 5.74 26.14
CA ARG A 29 9.00 5.44 24.72
C ARG A 29 9.24 3.94 24.58
N GLU A 30 8.18 3.13 24.58
CA GLU A 30 8.17 1.78 23.97
C GLU A 30 6.83 1.04 24.07
N THR A 31 5.72 1.73 23.82
CA THR A 31 4.62 1.12 23.07
C THR A 31 4.04 2.16 22.12
N ILE A 32 4.90 2.68 21.25
CA ILE A 32 4.47 2.99 19.88
C ILE A 32 4.20 1.63 19.22
N SER A 33 3.17 0.92 19.70
CA SER A 33 2.27 0.21 18.82
C SER A 33 1.61 1.31 17.98
N LYS A 34 2.40 1.88 17.05
CA LYS A 34 1.85 2.27 15.77
C LYS A 34 1.25 0.97 15.29
N GLU A 35 -0.04 0.82 15.54
CA GLU A 35 -0.96 0.45 14.49
C GLU A 35 -0.43 1.15 13.24
N GLN A 36 0.39 0.41 12.48
CA GLN A 36 0.81 0.78 11.15
C GLN A 36 -0.53 0.84 10.43
N LYS A 37 -1.16 2.02 10.43
CA LYS A 37 -2.43 2.25 9.76
C LYS A 37 -2.18 1.80 8.33
N LYS A 38 -2.64 0.61 7.99
CA LYS A 38 -2.32 -0.02 6.72
C LYS A 38 -2.93 0.87 5.66
N LYS A 39 -2.07 1.65 5.00
CA LYS A 39 -2.50 2.60 3.98
C LYS A 39 -2.90 1.80 2.76
N SER A 40 -3.96 2.21 2.07
CA SER A 40 -4.26 1.66 0.77
C SER A 40 -3.22 2.10 -0.26
N ILE A 41 -3.07 1.34 -1.35
CA ILE A 41 -2.23 1.74 -2.48
C ILE A 41 -2.64 3.12 -3.00
N SER A 42 -3.94 3.42 -3.04
CA SER A 42 -4.47 4.72 -3.46
C SER A 42 -4.03 5.89 -2.57
N GLU A 43 -3.96 5.68 -1.25
CA GLU A 43 -3.47 6.69 -0.31
C GLU A 43 -1.97 6.95 -0.50
N VAL A 44 -1.17 5.89 -0.63
CA VAL A 44 0.28 6.02 -0.87
C VAL A 44 0.58 6.71 -2.20
N LEU A 45 -0.21 6.42 -3.24
CA LEU A 45 -0.10 7.10 -4.53
C LEU A 45 -0.46 8.58 -4.42
N ALA A 46 -1.53 8.91 -3.69
CA ALA A 46 -1.91 10.30 -3.45
C ALA A 46 -0.84 11.07 -2.68
N GLU A 47 -0.23 10.47 -1.65
CA GLU A 47 0.91 11.05 -0.92
C GLU A 47 2.13 11.28 -1.83
N ALA A 48 2.35 10.41 -2.82
CA ALA A 48 3.39 10.57 -3.83
C ALA A 48 3.01 11.55 -4.96
N GLY A 49 1.88 12.25 -4.85
CA GLY A 49 1.38 13.20 -5.86
C GLY A 49 0.84 12.53 -7.12
N LYS A 50 0.57 11.22 -7.09
CA LYS A 50 0.03 10.45 -8.22
C LYS A 50 -1.49 10.42 -8.15
N LYS A 51 -2.15 10.85 -9.23
CA LYS A 51 -3.61 10.85 -9.34
C LYS A 51 -4.11 9.52 -9.94
N VAL A 52 -4.91 8.79 -9.17
CA VAL A 52 -5.61 7.58 -9.63
C VAL A 52 -6.73 7.96 -10.61
N LEU A 53 -6.83 7.23 -11.73
CA LEU A 53 -7.88 7.37 -12.74
C LEU A 53 -9.23 6.95 -12.16
N SER A 54 -10.30 7.65 -12.50
CA SER A 54 -11.65 7.27 -12.12
C SER A 54 -11.99 5.90 -12.69
N THR A 55 -12.45 4.98 -11.83
CA THR A 55 -12.90 3.64 -12.23
C THR A 55 -14.42 3.55 -12.37
N VAL A 56 -15.12 4.69 -12.51
CA VAL A 56 -16.58 4.71 -12.72
C VAL A 56 -16.92 4.05 -14.06
N ALA A 57 -17.91 3.15 -14.03
CA ALA A 57 -18.37 2.44 -15.23
C ALA A 57 -19.18 3.37 -16.14
N GLY A 58 -19.16 3.09 -17.44
CA GLY A 58 -19.92 3.85 -18.45
C GLY A 58 -19.22 5.07 -19.03
N SER A 59 -19.88 5.71 -20.01
CA SER A 59 -19.37 6.83 -20.83
C SER A 59 -19.29 8.19 -20.13
N SER A 60 -19.71 8.26 -18.86
CA SER A 60 -19.63 9.48 -18.05
C SER A 60 -18.32 9.56 -17.25
N ASN A 61 -17.33 8.74 -17.61
CA ASN A 61 -16.07 8.70 -16.90
C ASN A 61 -15.18 9.89 -17.33
N PRO A 62 -14.77 10.77 -16.40
CA PRO A 62 -13.95 11.95 -16.73
C PRO A 62 -12.53 11.60 -17.22
N ASP A 63 -12.12 10.34 -17.08
CA ASP A 63 -10.85 9.79 -17.51
C ASP A 63 -11.00 8.87 -18.74
N GLU A 64 -12.11 8.91 -19.48
CA GLU A 64 -12.34 8.00 -20.62
C GLU A 64 -11.23 8.04 -21.67
N GLU A 65 -10.74 9.23 -22.03
CA GLU A 65 -9.64 9.37 -22.99
C GLU A 65 -8.34 8.76 -22.48
N GLU A 66 -8.05 8.92 -21.19
CA GLU A 66 -6.88 8.31 -20.55
C GLU A 66 -7.00 6.79 -20.53
N TRP A 67 -8.20 6.26 -20.26
CA TRP A 67 -8.47 4.82 -20.36
C TRP A 67 -8.28 4.27 -21.78
N LYS A 68 -8.67 5.01 -22.83
CA LYS A 68 -8.39 4.63 -24.22
C LYS A 68 -6.89 4.61 -24.53
N LYS A 69 -6.10 5.54 -23.97
CA LYS A 69 -4.63 5.50 -24.07
C LYS A 69 -4.06 4.30 -23.34
N ARG A 70 -4.57 3.98 -22.14
CA ARG A 70 -4.16 2.80 -21.35
C ARG A 70 -4.49 1.49 -22.06
N GLN A 71 -5.65 1.41 -22.71
CA GLN A 71 -6.03 0.27 -23.54
C GLN A 71 -4.98 0.00 -24.63
N LYS A 72 -4.59 1.04 -25.37
CA LYS A 72 -3.53 0.93 -26.40
C LYS A 72 -2.18 0.52 -25.79
N ALA A 73 -1.76 1.17 -24.70
CA ALA A 73 -0.50 0.85 -24.02
C ALA A 73 -0.48 -0.58 -23.46
N TYR A 74 -1.63 -1.10 -23.01
CA TYR A 74 -1.77 -2.46 -22.53
C TYR A 74 -1.55 -3.50 -23.64
N GLY A 75 -1.90 -3.17 -24.89
CA GLY A 75 -1.58 -4.00 -26.06
C GLY A 75 -0.08 -4.26 -26.25
N THR A 76 0.76 -3.30 -25.83
CA THR A 76 2.21 -3.38 -25.90
C THR A 76 2.88 -3.82 -24.59
N ALA A 77 2.10 -4.18 -23.56
CA ALA A 77 2.63 -4.55 -22.24
C ALA A 77 3.54 -5.77 -22.29
N THR A 78 4.52 -5.82 -21.38
CA THR A 78 5.31 -7.04 -21.14
C THR A 78 4.52 -8.04 -20.30
N ASN A 79 4.96 -9.30 -20.28
CA ASN A 79 4.28 -10.35 -19.51
C ASN A 79 4.24 -10.07 -18.00
N GLU A 80 5.25 -9.34 -17.49
CA GLU A 80 5.35 -8.97 -16.07
C GLU A 80 4.35 -7.86 -15.69
N GLU A 81 3.91 -7.08 -16.67
CA GLU A 81 2.98 -5.97 -16.51
C GLU A 81 1.52 -6.39 -16.66
N LEU A 82 1.25 -7.61 -17.10
CA LEU A 82 -0.10 -8.13 -17.24
C LEU A 82 -0.82 -8.19 -15.89
N ILE A 83 -2.08 -7.81 -15.91
CA ILE A 83 -2.96 -7.86 -14.74
C ILE A 83 -3.88 -9.08 -14.82
N THR A 84 -4.55 -9.39 -13.72
CA THR A 84 -5.56 -10.47 -13.68
C THR A 84 -6.94 -9.90 -14.02
N ASP A 85 -7.74 -10.67 -14.75
CA ASP A 85 -9.15 -10.41 -14.92
C ASP A 85 -9.86 -10.74 -13.61
N VAL A 86 -10.43 -9.72 -12.99
CA VAL A 86 -11.19 -9.83 -11.75
C VAL A 86 -12.68 -9.91 -12.10
N GLY A 87 -13.04 -11.00 -12.79
CA GLY A 87 -14.41 -11.27 -13.20
C GLY A 87 -15.36 -11.48 -12.00
N ALA A 88 -16.67 -11.45 -12.25
CA ALA A 88 -17.70 -11.62 -11.22
C ALA A 88 -17.67 -13.01 -10.54
N SER A 89 -17.02 -13.99 -11.15
CA SER A 89 -17.03 -15.40 -10.70
C SER A 89 -15.83 -15.80 -9.83
N GLY A 90 -15.02 -14.85 -9.35
CA GLY A 90 -13.93 -15.12 -8.40
C GLY A 90 -12.71 -15.86 -8.98
N GLY A 91 -12.73 -16.25 -10.25
CA GLY A 91 -11.54 -16.79 -10.95
C GLY A 91 -10.61 -15.65 -11.37
N GLU A 92 -9.36 -15.67 -10.92
CA GLU A 92 -8.30 -14.82 -11.45
C GLU A 92 -7.68 -15.52 -12.67
N SER A 93 -7.97 -14.99 -13.86
CA SER A 93 -7.31 -15.39 -15.10
C SER A 93 -6.43 -14.25 -15.58
N THR A 94 -5.28 -14.51 -16.19
CA THR A 94 -4.45 -13.42 -16.74
C THR A 94 -5.21 -12.68 -17.85
N LEU A 95 -5.29 -11.36 -17.76
CA LEU A 95 -5.84 -10.52 -18.81
C LEU A 95 -4.80 -10.38 -19.92
N ASN A 96 -5.01 -11.10 -21.01
CA ASN A 96 -4.10 -11.06 -22.15
C ASN A 96 -3.99 -9.64 -22.75
N LYS A 97 -2.76 -9.26 -23.13
CA LYS A 97 -2.53 -8.02 -23.86
C LYS A 97 -3.25 -8.04 -25.20
N SER A 98 -3.95 -6.95 -25.49
CA SER A 98 -4.61 -6.72 -26.76
C SER A 98 -4.82 -5.22 -26.93
N GLU A 99 -4.68 -4.72 -28.15
CA GLU A 99 -5.01 -3.32 -28.48
C GLU A 99 -6.51 -3.02 -28.30
N SER A 100 -7.34 -4.06 -28.26
CA SER A 100 -8.78 -3.99 -28.01
C SER A 100 -9.16 -4.61 -26.65
N VAL A 101 -8.26 -4.58 -25.66
CA VAL A 101 -8.55 -5.09 -24.31
C VAL A 101 -9.75 -4.36 -23.72
N ASP A 102 -10.62 -5.06 -22.99
CA ASP A 102 -11.79 -4.44 -22.39
C ASP A 102 -11.39 -3.45 -21.29
N ILE A 103 -11.68 -2.16 -21.51
CA ILE A 103 -11.41 -1.07 -20.55
C ILE A 103 -12.15 -1.32 -19.24
N GLU A 104 -13.33 -1.93 -19.25
CA GLU A 104 -14.08 -2.23 -18.03
C GLU A 104 -13.32 -3.24 -17.16
N LYS A 105 -12.60 -4.19 -17.76
CA LYS A 105 -11.74 -5.13 -17.03
C LYS A 105 -10.55 -4.42 -16.38
N LEU A 106 -9.90 -3.51 -17.11
CA LEU A 106 -8.83 -2.67 -16.57
C LEU A 106 -9.33 -1.83 -15.37
N LYS A 107 -10.47 -1.16 -15.52
CA LYS A 107 -11.11 -0.36 -14.47
C LYS A 107 -11.46 -1.19 -13.24
N LYS A 108 -12.05 -2.38 -13.43
CA LYS A 108 -12.41 -3.29 -12.33
C LYS A 108 -11.18 -3.75 -11.57
N TRP A 109 -10.11 -4.12 -12.26
CA TRP A 109 -8.85 -4.48 -11.63
C TRP A 109 -8.30 -3.33 -10.79
N CYS A 110 -8.24 -2.13 -11.38
CA CYS A 110 -7.81 -0.93 -10.68
C CYS A 110 -8.66 -0.63 -9.44
N LYS A 111 -9.98 -0.81 -9.51
CA LYS A 111 -10.88 -0.60 -8.36
C LYS A 111 -10.58 -1.56 -7.21
N LYS A 112 -10.34 -2.85 -7.52
CA LYS A 112 -10.02 -3.89 -6.52
C LYS A 112 -8.65 -3.62 -5.87
N HIS A 113 -7.64 -3.34 -6.68
CA HIS A 113 -6.25 -3.28 -6.20
C HIS A 113 -5.80 -1.91 -5.70
N SER A 114 -6.37 -0.80 -6.18
CA SER A 114 -6.06 0.53 -5.61
C SER A 114 -6.51 0.68 -4.15
N SER A 115 -7.59 0.00 -3.77
CA SER A 115 -8.10 -0.04 -2.40
C SER A 115 -7.40 -1.10 -1.52
N SER A 116 -6.52 -1.92 -2.09
CA SER A 116 -5.81 -2.96 -1.35
C SER A 116 -4.73 -2.36 -0.45
N GLU A 117 -4.43 -3.06 0.65
CA GLU A 117 -3.41 -2.67 1.62
C GLU A 117 -2.04 -2.59 0.94
N PHE A 118 -1.36 -1.45 1.08
CA PHE A 118 0.02 -1.29 0.66
C PHE A 118 0.95 -1.97 1.65
N THR A 119 1.71 -2.94 1.16
CA THR A 119 2.69 -3.69 1.96
C THR A 119 4.10 -3.14 1.75
N VAL A 120 4.54 -2.97 0.51
CA VAL A 120 5.86 -2.43 0.14
C VAL A 120 5.85 -1.81 -1.26
N ALA A 121 6.74 -0.85 -1.55
CA ALA A 121 6.86 -0.22 -2.88
C ALA A 121 7.39 -1.19 -3.96
N ALA A 122 8.12 -2.23 -3.53
CA ALA A 122 8.56 -3.32 -4.39
C ALA A 122 7.43 -4.34 -4.70
N ASP A 123 6.21 -4.10 -4.22
CA ASP A 123 5.08 -4.97 -4.48
C ASP A 123 4.69 -4.91 -5.96
N ALA A 124 4.47 -6.08 -6.55
CA ALA A 124 4.11 -6.18 -7.96
C ALA A 124 2.74 -5.54 -8.23
N THR A 125 1.81 -5.61 -7.27
CA THR A 125 0.50 -4.98 -7.36
C THR A 125 0.65 -3.46 -7.32
N TYR A 126 1.45 -2.92 -6.39
CA TYR A 126 1.72 -1.48 -6.34
C TYR A 126 2.26 -0.94 -7.67
N ARG A 127 3.28 -1.60 -8.25
CA ARG A 127 3.85 -1.20 -9.56
C ARG A 127 2.80 -1.24 -10.67
N LYS A 128 1.97 -2.28 -10.71
CA LYS A 128 0.89 -2.42 -11.70
C LYS A 128 -0.20 -1.37 -11.50
N VAL A 129 -0.59 -1.06 -10.26
CA VAL A 129 -1.55 0.01 -9.97
C VAL A 129 -0.97 1.38 -10.35
N LEU A 130 0.29 1.62 -10.03
CA LEU A 130 1.01 2.83 -10.45
C LEU A 130 0.97 2.95 -11.98
N LYS A 131 1.27 1.87 -12.72
CA LYS A 131 1.34 1.86 -14.20
C LYS A 131 -0.01 1.89 -14.92
N TRP A 132 -1.03 1.22 -14.41
CA TRP A 132 -2.29 1.06 -15.14
C TRP A 132 -3.43 1.92 -14.61
N CYS A 133 -3.36 2.32 -13.34
CA CYS A 133 -4.47 2.98 -12.66
C CYS A 133 -4.19 4.46 -12.36
N THR A 134 -3.05 5.03 -12.75
CA THR A 134 -2.74 6.45 -12.53
C THR A 134 -2.64 7.22 -13.84
N ARG A 135 -2.92 8.54 -13.76
CA ARG A 135 -2.73 9.46 -14.90
C ARG A 135 -1.27 9.54 -15.34
N GLU A 136 -0.38 9.58 -14.35
CA GLU A 136 1.07 9.79 -14.51
C GLU A 136 1.83 8.54 -14.95
N ALA A 137 1.13 7.47 -15.33
CA ALA A 137 1.83 6.24 -15.63
C ALA A 137 2.67 6.36 -16.91
N GLN A 138 3.96 6.11 -16.71
CA GLN A 138 5.02 6.08 -17.71
C GLN A 138 5.14 4.71 -18.37
#